data_AF-M7X2S7-F1
#
_entry.id   AF-M7X2S7-F1
#
_cell.length_a   1.000
_cell.length_b   1.000
_cell.length_c   1.000
_cell.angle_alpha   90.00
_cell.angle_beta   90.00
_cell.angle_gamma   90.00
#
_symmetry.space_group_name_H-M   'P 1'
#
loop_
_entity.id
_entity.type
_entity.pdbx_description
1 polymer ?
#
loop_
_entity_poly.entity_id
_entity_poly.type
_entity_poly.pdbx_seq_one_letter_code
_entity_poly.pdbx_strand_id
1 'polypeptide(L)' 'MFVEILDSYFGSVCELDLIYYFHKVYQVIDEVFLAGEVMEHRKQVVLGQLRAIDQLASQSQ' A
#
# COMPACT_ATOMS: atom_id res chain seq x y z
N MET A 1 -6.05 10.48 -3.65
CA MET A 1 -4.67 9.94 -3.62
C MET A 1 -4.55 8.70 -2.74
N PHE A 2 -4.45 8.79 -1.40
CA PHE A 2 -4.23 7.60 -0.54
C PHE A 2 -5.36 6.56 -0.60
N VAL A 3 -6.61 6.99 -0.41
CA VAL A 3 -7.78 6.10 -0.49
C VAL A 3 -7.91 5.43 -1.87
N GLU A 4 -7.56 6.14 -2.95
CA GLU A 4 -7.59 5.58 -4.31
C GLU A 4 -6.45 4.59 -4.58
N ILE A 5 -5.32 4.72 -3.88
CA ILE A 5 -4.22 3.75 -3.91
C ILE A 5 -4.66 2.49 -3.16
N LEU A 6 -5.22 2.64 -1.97
CA LEU A 6 -5.78 1.52 -1.20
C LEU A 6 -6.84 0.77 -2.00
N ASP A 7 -7.80 1.49 -2.58
CA ASP A 7 -8.87 0.90 -3.37
C ASP A 7 -8.35 0.08 -4.56
N SER A 8 -7.31 0.56 -5.24
CA SER A 8 -6.68 -0.18 -6.35
C SER A 8 -5.69 -1.26 -5.93
N TYR A 9 -5.16 -1.18 -4.71
CA TYR A 9 -4.30 -2.22 -4.16
C TYR A 9 -5.14 -3.43 -3.71
N PHE A 10 -6.25 -3.19 -2.99
CA PHE A 10 -7.16 -4.24 -2.50
C PHE A 10 -8.19 -4.70 -3.55
N GLY A 11 -8.46 -3.89 -4.58
CA GLY A 11 -9.42 -4.23 -5.63
C GLY A 11 -10.86 -4.14 -5.15
N SER A 12 -11.30 -2.92 -4.81
CA SER A 12 -12.54 -2.59 -4.08
C SER A 12 -12.41 -2.77 -2.58
N VAL A 13 -11.77 -1.79 -1.92
CA VAL A 13 -11.49 -1.84 -0.48
C VAL A 13 -12.76 -1.66 0.36
N CYS A 14 -12.92 -2.45 1.41
CA CYS A 14 -13.95 -2.24 2.44
C CYS A 14 -13.34 -2.05 3.83
N GLU A 15 -14.10 -1.50 4.77
CA GLU A 15 -13.65 -1.23 6.15
C GLU A 15 -13.10 -2.45 6.88
N LEU A 16 -13.63 -3.63 6.58
CA LEU A 16 -13.16 -4.90 7.13
C LEU A 16 -11.74 -5.22 6.66
N ASP A 17 -11.37 -4.86 5.43
CA ASP A 17 -10.02 -5.05 4.90
C ASP A 17 -9.00 -4.19 5.64
N LEU A 18 -9.38 -2.96 6.03
CA LEU A 18 -8.51 -2.12 6.85
C LEU A 18 -8.26 -2.73 8.23
N ILE A 19 -9.27 -3.38 8.81
CA ILE A 19 -9.17 -4.01 10.13
C ILE A 19 -8.34 -5.30 10.05
N TYR A 20 -8.60 -6.17 9.06
CA TYR A 20 -7.92 -7.47 8.93
C TYR A 20 -6.51 -7.36 8.35
N TYR A 21 -6.32 -6.50 7.34
CA TYR A 21 -5.05 -6.31 6.64
C TYR A 21 -4.34 -5.02 7.04
N PHE A 22 -4.44 -4.63 8.31
CA PHE A 22 -3.83 -3.39 8.82
C PHE A 22 -2.33 -3.29 8.47
N HIS A 23 -1.60 -4.40 8.51
CA HIS A 23 -0.19 -4.46 8.17
C HIS A 23 0.09 -4.07 6.71
N LYS A 24 -0.78 -4.44 5.77
CA LYS A 24 -0.70 -4.00 4.37
C LYS A 24 -1.02 -2.51 4.24
N VAL A 25 -2.00 -2.02 4.98
CA VAL A 25 -2.34 -0.58 5.00
C VAL A 25 -1.15 0.26 5.47
N TYR A 26 -0.42 -0.18 6.51
CA TYR A 26 0.82 0.48 6.93
C TYR A 26 1.90 0.49 5.84
N GLN A 27 2.08 -0.62 5.09
CA GLN A 27 2.99 -0.62 3.95
C GLN A 27 2.60 0.40 2.87
N VAL A 28 1.30 0.56 2.60
CA VAL A 28 0.83 1.61 1.68
C VAL A 28 1.10 3.00 2.23
N ILE A 29 0.93 3.22 3.54
CA ILE A 29 1.20 4.50 4.18
C ILE A 29 2.69 4.84 4.06
N ASP A 30 3.58 3.89 4.35
CA ASP A 30 5.03 4.11 4.31
C ASP A 30 5.54 4.45 2.90
N GLU A 31 4.92 3.92 1.85
CA GLU A 31 5.27 4.28 0.46
C GLU A 31 4.75 5.65 0.03
N VAL A 32 3.67 6.13 0.65
CA VAL A 32 3.08 7.43 0.31
C VAL A 32 3.66 8.55 1.17
N PHE A 33 3.93 8.27 2.44
CA PHE A 33 4.35 9.22 3.45
C PHE A 33 5.61 8.75 4.17
N LEU A 34 6.59 9.62 4.31
CA LEU A 34 7.77 9.36 5.12
C LEU A 34 8.08 10.58 5.98
N ALA A 35 8.30 10.36 7.27
CA ALA A 35 8.62 11.42 8.23
C ALA A 35 7.62 12.60 8.26
N GLY A 36 6.35 12.35 7.90
CA GLY A 36 5.29 13.37 7.85
C GLY A 36 5.20 14.13 6.53
N GLU A 37 6.08 13.85 5.56
CA GLU A 37 6.08 14.43 4.22
C GLU A 37 5.57 13.43 3.18
N VAL A 38 4.98 13.92 2.09
CA VAL A 38 4.59 13.07 0.95
C VAL A 38 5.83 12.71 0.15
N MET A 39 6.14 11.41 0.07
CA MET A 39 7.27 10.93 -0.73
C MET A 39 6.87 10.73 -2.19
N GLU A 40 5.82 9.94 -2.44
CA GLU A 40 5.43 9.59 -3.79
C GLU A 40 3.95 9.93 -4.05
N HIS A 41 3.73 10.70 -5.12
CA HIS A 41 2.41 11.18 -5.52
C HIS A 41 1.80 10.32 -6.65
N ARG A 42 2.63 9.56 -7.37
CA ARG A 42 2.21 8.78 -8.53
C ARG A 42 1.72 7.40 -8.12
N LYS A 43 0.40 7.21 -8.22
CA LYS A 43 -0.28 5.93 -7.94
C LYS A 43 0.36 4.72 -8.65
N GLN A 44 0.77 4.85 -9.91
CA GLN A 44 1.37 3.75 -10.66
C GLN A 44 2.71 3.29 -10.07
N VAL A 45 3.52 4.24 -9.57
CA VAL A 45 4.81 3.95 -8.95
C VAL A 45 4.60 3.26 -7.61
N VAL A 46 3.72 3.81 -6.76
CA VAL A 46 3.38 3.22 -5.45
C VAL A 46 2.85 1.80 -5.60
N LEU A 47 1.89 1.57 -6.52
CA LEU A 47 1.35 0.23 -6.76
C LEU A 47 2.40 -0.76 -7.31
N GLY A 48 3.35 -0.28 -8.10
CA GLY A 48 4.47 -1.10 -8.59
C GLY A 48 5.40 -1.53 -7.47
N GLN A 49 5.78 -0.59 -6.59
CA GLN A 49 6.63 -0.86 -5.43
C GLN A 49 5.97 -1.84 -4.45
N LEU A 50 4.69 -1.60 -4.11
CA LEU A 50 3.94 -2.47 -3.21
C LEU A 50 3.90 -3.93 -3.72
N ARG A 51 3.70 -4.12 -5.03
CA ARG A 51 3.75 -5.46 -5.64
C ARG A 51 5.14 -6.10 -5.58
N ALA A 52 6.21 -5.32 -5.74
CA ALA A 52 7.56 -5.81 -5.61
C ALA A 52 7.87 -6.24 -4.16
N ILE A 53 7.44 -5.42 -3.18
CA ILE A 53 7.55 -5.74 -1.75
C ILE A 53 6.78 -7.02 -1.42
N ASP A 54 5.58 -7.20 -1.94
CA ASP A 54 4.78 -8.43 -1.75
C ASP A 54 5.45 -9.68 -2.34
N GLN A 55 6.09 -9.55 -3.50
CA GLN A 55 6.84 -10.64 -4.12
C GLN A 55 8.07 -11.04 -3.30
N LEU A 56 8.80 -10.06 -2.76
CA LEU A 56 9.96 -10.32 -1.90
C LEU A 56 9.55 -10.92 -0.55
N ALA A 57 8.46 -10.44 0.03
CA ALA A 57 7.91 -10.97 1.28
C ALA A 57 7.46 -12.42 1.13
N SER A 58 6.85 -12.79 0.00
CA SER A 58 6.44 -14.17 -0.28
C SER A 58 7.60 -15.11 -0.61
N GLN A 59 8.75 -14.60 -1.06
CA GLN A 59 9.99 -15.38 -1.22
C GLN A 59 10.71 -15.69 0.09
N SER A 60 10.33 -15.02 1.18
CA SER A 60 10.96 -15.16 2.50
C SER A 60 10.21 -16.15 3.41
N GLN A 61 9.28 -16.95 2.88
CA GLN A 61 8.56 -18.03 3.57
C GLN A 61 8.91 -19.41 3.01
#